data_AF-A0A353DGL4-F1
#
_entry.id   AF-A0A353DGL4-F1
#
_cell.length_a   1.000
_cell.length_b   1.000
_cell.length_c   1.000
_cell.angle_alpha   90.00
_cell.angle_beta   90.00
_cell.angle_gamma   90.00
#
_symmetry.space_group_name_H-M   'P 1'
#
loop_
_entity.id
_entity.type
_entity.pdbx_description
1 polymer ?
#
loop_
_entity_poly.entity_id
_entity_poly.type
_entity_poly.pdbx_seq_one_letter_code
_entity_poly.pdbx_strand_id
1 'polypeptide(L)'
;IQEFIDKFRSVGSKASQVQSRVKMLEKMERLPKPRKPRKLFHFHFPQPPRSTQRVISLENVSKAYDDNVLYTNLDVFIERGDRIVLVGPNGSGKSTLMKMLAGIEKGDAGKRNVGTTTKIGYFSQHRAATLNENNSVLEEVVDAGGGMRENEARSILGSFLFKKDDVQKRVGVLSGGEKSRLSLVKFLVDPPNLLLMDEPTTH
;
A
#
# COMPACT_ATOMS: atom_id res chain seq x y z
N ILE A 1 -6.50 -36.45 -23.07
CA ILE A 1 -6.30 -37.92 -22.94
C ILE A 1 -7.52 -38.60 -22.33
N GLN A 2 -7.99 -38.15 -21.16
CA GLN A 2 -9.20 -38.69 -20.50
C GLN A 2 -10.45 -38.71 -21.41
N GLU A 3 -10.78 -37.59 -22.06
CA GLU A 3 -11.92 -37.51 -22.99
C GLU A 3 -11.87 -38.50 -24.16
N PHE A 4 -10.66 -38.84 -24.65
CA PHE A 4 -10.50 -39.83 -25.70
C PHE A 4 -10.78 -41.25 -25.18
N ILE A 5 -10.30 -41.55 -23.97
CA ILE A 5 -10.56 -42.82 -23.30
C ILE A 5 -12.07 -42.97 -23.08
N ASP A 6 -12.72 -41.93 -22.57
CA ASP A 6 -14.16 -41.96 -22.26
C ASP A 6 -15.02 -42.10 -23.52
N LYS A 7 -14.65 -41.44 -24.62
CA LYS A 7 -15.38 -41.46 -25.89
C LYS A 7 -15.25 -42.79 -26.67
N PHE A 8 -14.11 -43.48 -26.57
CA PHE A 8 -13.81 -44.66 -27.39
C PHE A 8 -13.71 -45.96 -26.60
N ARG A 9 -14.06 -45.96 -25.31
CA ARG A 9 -13.97 -47.11 -24.41
C ARG A 9 -14.73 -48.34 -24.88
N SER A 10 -15.86 -48.13 -25.57
CA SER A 10 -16.76 -49.18 -26.08
C SER A 10 -16.50 -49.57 -27.53
N VAL A 11 -15.57 -48.90 -28.24
CA VAL A 11 -15.30 -49.14 -29.66
C VAL A 11 -14.17 -50.15 -29.80
N GLY A 12 -14.52 -51.40 -30.15
CA GLY A 12 -13.57 -52.52 -30.24
C GLY A 12 -12.37 -52.26 -31.17
N SER A 13 -12.58 -51.57 -32.29
CA SER A 13 -11.49 -51.23 -33.23
C SER A 13 -10.47 -50.21 -32.68
N LYS A 14 -10.76 -49.59 -31.53
CA LYS A 14 -9.91 -48.58 -30.88
C LYS A 14 -9.36 -49.06 -29.53
N ALA A 15 -9.57 -50.33 -29.16
CA ALA A 15 -9.20 -50.88 -27.86
C ALA A 15 -7.69 -50.72 -27.54
N SER A 16 -6.80 -50.97 -28.50
CA SER A 16 -5.35 -50.80 -28.31
C SER A 16 -4.94 -49.35 -28.06
N GLN A 17 -5.59 -48.40 -28.75
CA GLN A 17 -5.34 -46.96 -28.59
C GLN A 17 -5.86 -46.43 -27.25
N VAL A 18 -6.98 -46.97 -26.77
CA VAL A 18 -7.52 -46.65 -25.44
C VAL A 18 -6.58 -47.19 -24.35
N GLN A 19 -6.14 -48.45 -24.45
CA GLN A 19 -5.18 -49.07 -23.53
C GLN A 19 -3.85 -48.30 -23.43
N SER A 20 -3.29 -47.89 -24.58
CA SER A 20 -2.07 -47.09 -24.62
C SER A 20 -2.23 -45.75 -23.89
N ARG A 21 -3.35 -45.05 -24.12
CA ARG A 21 -3.65 -43.76 -23.48
C ARG A 21 -3.94 -43.87 -21.99
N VAL A 22 -4.55 -44.97 -21.54
CA VAL A 22 -4.71 -45.26 -20.10
C VAL A 22 -3.35 -45.37 -19.42
N LYS A 23 -2.42 -46.15 -19.98
CA LYS A 23 -1.06 -46.27 -19.44
C LYS A 23 -0.29 -44.95 -19.45
N MET A 24 -0.48 -44.10 -20.46
CA MET A 24 0.10 -42.76 -20.46
C MET A 24 -0.48 -41.90 -19.32
N LEU A 25 -1.78 -41.99 -19.07
CA LEU A 25 -2.46 -41.23 -18.02
C LEU A 25 -2.04 -41.68 -16.60
N GLU A 26 -1.75 -42.97 -16.43
CA GLU A 26 -1.21 -43.53 -15.17
C GLU A 26 0.22 -43.09 -14.89
N LYS A 27 1.04 -42.91 -15.94
CA LYS A 27 2.42 -42.43 -15.84
C LYS A 27 2.56 -40.92 -15.73
N MET A 28 1.47 -40.17 -15.94
CA MET A 28 1.48 -38.72 -15.81
C MET A 28 1.46 -38.32 -14.33
N GLU A 29 2.47 -37.56 -13.92
CA GLU A 29 2.51 -36.94 -12.60
C GLU A 29 1.38 -35.91 -12.48
N ARG A 30 0.42 -36.16 -11.59
CA ARG A 30 -0.72 -35.27 -11.41
C ARG A 30 -0.27 -34.03 -10.64
N LEU A 31 0.00 -32.96 -11.36
CA LEU A 31 0.17 -31.65 -10.73
C LEU A 31 -1.14 -31.24 -10.04
N PRO A 32 -1.08 -30.76 -8.78
CA PRO A 32 -2.26 -30.22 -8.13
C PRO A 32 -2.79 -29.07 -8.98
N LYS A 33 -4.12 -29.03 -9.20
CA LYS A 33 -4.74 -27.91 -9.91
C LYS A 33 -4.26 -26.59 -9.28
N PRO A 34 -3.78 -25.62 -10.08
CA PRO A 34 -3.43 -24.32 -9.54
C PRO A 34 -4.65 -23.78 -8.79
N ARG A 35 -4.44 -23.35 -7.54
CA ARG A 35 -5.50 -22.73 -6.75
C ARG A 35 -6.06 -21.59 -7.58
N LYS A 36 -7.38 -21.54 -7.78
CA LYS A 36 -8.02 -20.42 -8.49
C LYS A 36 -7.47 -19.11 -7.90
N PRO A 37 -7.01 -18.15 -8.72
CA PRO A 37 -6.65 -16.85 -8.20
C PRO A 37 -7.87 -16.35 -7.42
N ARG A 38 -7.65 -15.99 -6.14
CA ARG A 38 -8.73 -15.48 -5.30
C ARG A 38 -9.30 -14.23 -6.00
N LYS A 39 -10.62 -14.04 -5.95
CA LYS A 39 -11.25 -12.82 -6.46
C LYS A 39 -10.50 -11.62 -5.88
N LEU A 40 -10.00 -10.74 -6.75
CA LEU A 40 -9.49 -9.45 -6.31
C LEU A 40 -10.58 -8.77 -5.49
N PHE A 41 -10.27 -8.42 -4.25
CA PHE A 41 -11.18 -7.63 -3.44
C PHE A 41 -11.26 -6.24 -4.08
N HIS A 42 -12.42 -5.86 -4.59
CA HIS A 42 -12.66 -4.50 -5.04
C HIS A 42 -12.84 -3.65 -3.79
N PHE A 43 -11.86 -2.81 -3.47
CA PHE A 43 -11.96 -1.82 -2.40
C PHE A 43 -12.09 -0.43 -3.02
N HIS A 44 -12.85 0.43 -2.35
CA HIS A 44 -12.94 1.85 -2.67
C HIS A 44 -12.38 2.61 -1.48
N PHE A 45 -11.52 3.60 -1.73
CA PHE A 45 -11.15 4.53 -0.68
C PHE A 45 -12.39 5.30 -0.25
N PRO A 46 -12.72 5.33 1.05
CA PRO A 46 -13.78 6.19 1.53
C PRO A 46 -13.43 7.64 1.24
N GLN A 47 -14.44 8.47 0.99
CA GLN A 47 -14.23 9.90 0.82
C GLN A 47 -13.69 10.48 2.14
N PRO A 48 -12.52 11.14 2.14
CA PRO A 48 -11.98 11.71 3.36
C PRO A 48 -12.84 12.90 3.82
N PRO A 49 -12.79 13.24 5.12
CA PRO A 49 -13.47 14.42 5.63
C PRO A 49 -12.95 15.69 4.95
N ARG A 50 -13.84 16.65 4.72
CA ARG A 50 -13.50 17.90 4.00
C ARG A 50 -12.43 18.70 4.75
N SER A 51 -11.35 19.03 4.05
CA SER A 51 -10.32 19.97 4.53
C SER A 51 -10.73 21.43 4.37
N THR A 52 -10.04 22.35 5.04
CA THR A 52 -10.10 23.79 4.77
C THR A 52 -9.67 24.10 3.32
N GLN A 53 -9.95 25.31 2.81
CA GLN A 53 -9.55 25.67 1.43
C GLN A 53 -8.03 25.62 1.28
N ARG A 54 -7.31 26.28 2.18
CA ARG A 54 -5.86 26.15 2.32
C ARG A 54 -5.57 24.94 3.20
N VAL A 55 -4.97 23.91 2.63
CA VAL A 55 -4.73 22.62 3.30
C VAL A 55 -3.42 22.66 4.06
N ILE A 56 -2.37 23.18 3.43
CA ILE A 56 -1.05 23.38 4.03
C ILE A 56 -0.31 24.51 3.31
N SER A 57 0.52 25.25 4.05
CA SER A 57 1.49 26.18 3.47
C SER A 57 2.87 26.09 4.14
N LEU A 58 3.89 26.37 3.34
CA LEU A 58 5.24 26.72 3.77
C LEU A 58 5.43 28.20 3.43
N GLU A 59 5.88 28.99 4.39
CA GLU A 59 6.06 30.43 4.23
C GLU A 59 7.49 30.82 4.61
N ASN A 60 8.21 31.40 3.65
CA ASN A 60 9.63 31.80 3.77
C ASN A 60 10.53 30.68 4.30
N VAL A 61 10.30 29.44 3.86
CA VAL A 61 11.05 28.29 4.37
C VAL A 61 12.41 28.19 3.70
N SER A 62 13.46 28.09 4.52
CA SER A 62 14.82 27.82 4.06
C SER A 62 15.29 26.49 4.61
N LYS A 63 16.07 25.76 3.81
CA LYS A 63 16.64 24.47 4.20
C LYS A 63 18.00 24.25 3.56
N ALA A 64 18.99 23.88 4.36
CA ALA A 64 20.31 23.44 3.92
C ALA A 64 20.75 22.19 4.68
N TYR A 65 21.66 21.43 4.06
CA TYR A 65 22.43 20.40 4.75
C TYR A 65 23.91 20.74 4.54
N ASP A 66 24.62 21.01 5.63
CA ASP A 66 25.99 21.50 5.60
C ASP A 66 26.13 22.67 4.61
N ASP A 67 26.96 22.55 3.59
CA ASP A 67 27.17 23.57 2.56
C ASP A 67 26.13 23.53 1.41
N ASN A 68 25.24 22.54 1.40
CA ASN A 68 24.27 22.33 0.32
C ASN A 68 22.92 22.98 0.64
N VAL A 69 22.68 24.17 0.07
CA VAL A 69 21.41 24.89 0.19
C VAL A 69 20.37 24.29 -0.76
N LEU A 70 19.31 23.72 -0.19
CA LEU A 70 18.20 23.15 -0.97
C LEU A 70 17.13 24.19 -1.28
N TYR A 71 16.79 25.03 -0.31
CA TYR A 71 15.74 26.05 -0.42
C TYR A 71 16.14 27.33 0.30
N THR A 72 15.80 28.47 -0.31
CA THR A 72 15.94 29.80 0.29
C THR A 72 14.63 30.55 0.11
N ASN A 73 14.01 30.94 1.22
CA ASN A 73 12.74 31.68 1.26
C ASN A 73 11.65 31.07 0.35
N LEU A 74 11.49 29.75 0.41
CA LEU A 74 10.49 29.01 -0.35
C LEU A 74 9.10 29.25 0.24
N ASP A 75 8.18 29.69 -0.63
CA ASP A 75 6.75 29.72 -0.36
C ASP A 75 6.05 28.60 -1.15
N VAL A 76 5.24 27.79 -0.46
CA VAL A 76 4.40 26.76 -1.07
C VAL A 76 3.01 26.87 -0.47
N PHE A 77 1.99 26.87 -1.32
CA PHE A 77 0.59 26.85 -0.91
C PHE A 77 -0.10 25.68 -1.60
N ILE A 78 -0.77 24.84 -0.82
CA ILE A 78 -1.56 23.71 -1.34
C ILE A 78 -3.00 23.90 -0.92
N GLU A 79 -3.88 23.93 -1.90
CA GLU A 79 -5.32 24.07 -1.73
C GLU A 79 -6.06 22.76 -1.94
N ARG A 80 -7.28 22.71 -1.42
CA ARG A 80 -8.16 21.57 -1.58
C ARG A 80 -8.56 21.43 -3.05
N GLY A 81 -8.25 20.28 -3.62
CA GLY A 81 -8.52 19.96 -5.02
C GLY A 81 -7.25 19.90 -5.87
N ASP A 82 -6.13 20.40 -5.34
CA ASP A 82 -4.86 20.38 -6.05
C ASP A 82 -4.36 18.95 -6.27
N ARG A 83 -3.76 18.74 -7.44
CA ARG A 83 -2.98 17.54 -7.78
C ARG A 83 -1.61 18.01 -8.24
N ILE A 84 -0.65 17.96 -7.33
CA ILE A 84 0.68 18.52 -7.53
C ILE A 84 1.67 17.38 -7.76
N VAL A 85 2.51 17.52 -8.78
CA VAL A 85 3.61 16.60 -9.07
C VAL A 85 4.92 17.37 -8.94
N LEU A 86 5.83 16.88 -8.10
CA LEU A 86 7.17 17.46 -7.95
C LEU A 86 8.12 16.79 -8.94
N VAL A 87 8.71 17.59 -9.83
CA VAL A 87 9.65 17.13 -10.86
C VAL A 87 10.99 17.84 -10.67
N GLY A 88 12.08 17.11 -10.83
CA GLY A 88 13.44 17.65 -10.71
C GLY A 88 14.48 16.53 -10.66
N PRO A 89 15.77 16.84 -10.85
CA PRO A 89 16.84 15.85 -10.80
C PRO A 89 16.98 15.21 -9.41
N ASN A 90 17.67 14.07 -9.34
CA ASN A 90 17.98 13.45 -8.04
C ASN A 90 18.84 14.41 -7.20
N GLY A 91 18.55 14.48 -5.90
CA GLY A 91 19.21 15.43 -5.00
C GLY A 91 18.64 16.86 -5.01
N SER A 92 17.63 17.17 -5.83
CA SER A 92 17.03 18.52 -5.89
C SER A 92 16.13 18.90 -4.69
N GLY A 93 16.20 18.16 -3.59
CA GLY A 93 15.40 18.44 -2.38
C GLY A 93 13.94 17.97 -2.38
N LYS A 94 13.44 17.27 -3.42
CA LYS A 94 12.01 16.84 -3.50
C LYS A 94 11.53 16.08 -2.27
N SER A 95 12.26 15.03 -1.87
CA SER A 95 11.92 14.25 -0.68
C SER A 95 12.04 15.07 0.59
N THR A 96 12.97 16.04 0.66
CA THR A 96 13.07 16.99 1.78
C THR A 96 11.86 17.91 1.83
N LEU A 97 11.39 18.44 0.70
CA LEU A 97 10.15 19.21 0.63
C LEU A 97 8.95 18.38 1.08
N MET A 98 8.85 17.12 0.65
CA MET A 98 7.79 16.22 1.09
C MET A 98 7.84 15.95 2.60
N LYS A 99 9.02 15.70 3.17
CA LYS A 99 9.20 15.53 4.63
C LYS A 99 8.85 16.79 5.42
N MET A 100 9.20 17.97 4.89
CA MET A 100 8.81 19.25 5.48
C MET A 100 7.29 19.44 5.46
N LEU A 101 6.63 19.19 4.33
CA LEU A 101 5.17 19.22 4.24
C LEU A 101 4.52 18.21 5.18
N ALA A 102 5.06 17.00 5.29
CA ALA A 102 4.58 15.97 6.22
C ALA A 102 4.82 16.32 7.70
N GLY A 103 5.70 17.29 8.00
CA GLY A 103 6.09 17.65 9.36
C GLY A 103 7.06 16.66 10.02
N ILE A 104 7.65 15.74 9.22
CA ILE A 104 8.68 14.80 9.65
C ILE A 104 10.01 15.53 9.84
N GLU A 105 10.24 16.55 9.02
CA GLU A 105 11.43 17.39 9.07
C GLU A 105 11.04 18.87 9.16
N LYS A 106 11.88 19.68 9.81
CA LYS A 106 11.69 21.12 9.90
C LYS A 106 12.62 21.84 8.93
N GLY A 107 12.12 22.94 8.38
CA GLY A 107 12.97 23.96 7.78
C GLY A 107 13.86 24.60 8.84
N ASP A 108 14.97 25.18 8.40
CA ASP A 108 15.90 25.89 9.28
C ASP A 108 15.38 27.32 9.55
N ALA A 109 14.54 27.84 8.67
CA ALA A 109 13.79 29.09 8.84
C ALA A 109 12.38 28.97 8.23
N GLY A 110 11.55 29.99 8.47
CA GLY A 110 10.19 30.08 7.94
C GLY A 110 9.14 29.39 8.80
N LYS A 111 7.94 29.24 8.26
CA LYS A 111 6.78 28.67 8.96
C LYS A 111 6.10 27.59 8.13
N ARG A 112 5.62 26.55 8.82
CA ARG A 112 4.73 25.54 8.26
C ARG A 112 3.36 25.70 8.91
N ASN A 113 2.36 26.03 8.10
CA ASN A 113 0.99 26.21 8.56
C ASN A 113 0.12 25.07 8.02
N VAL A 114 -0.55 24.34 8.91
CA VAL A 114 -1.45 23.23 8.54
C VAL A 114 -2.89 23.66 8.79
N GLY A 115 -3.78 23.39 7.84
CA GLY A 115 -5.20 23.63 8.00
C GLY A 115 -5.78 22.87 9.20
N THR A 116 -6.73 23.49 9.91
CA THR A 116 -7.26 22.97 11.18
C THR A 116 -7.92 21.60 11.07
N THR A 117 -8.47 21.26 9.90
CA THR A 117 -9.09 19.96 9.63
C THR A 117 -8.25 19.07 8.72
N THR A 118 -6.99 19.43 8.48
CA THR A 118 -6.10 18.69 7.58
C THR A 118 -5.61 17.41 8.26
N LYS A 119 -5.92 16.27 7.64
CA LYS A 119 -5.38 14.96 7.95
C LYS A 119 -4.37 14.56 6.89
N ILE A 120 -3.10 14.50 7.27
CA ILE A 120 -1.99 14.24 6.36
C ILE A 120 -1.70 12.73 6.34
N GLY A 121 -1.81 12.12 5.17
CA GLY A 121 -1.27 10.80 4.89
C GLY A 121 0.05 10.94 4.16
N TYR A 122 1.11 10.30 4.66
CA TYR A 122 2.41 10.27 4.01
C TYR A 122 2.78 8.86 3.61
N PHE A 123 3.00 8.65 2.31
CA PHE A 123 3.37 7.38 1.72
C PHE A 123 4.77 7.52 1.10
N SER A 124 5.79 7.01 1.78
CA SER A 124 7.19 7.06 1.30
C SER A 124 7.88 5.72 1.43
N GLN A 125 9.01 5.56 0.76
CA GLN A 125 9.84 4.33 0.83
C GLN A 125 10.43 4.07 2.23
N HIS A 126 10.60 5.09 3.07
CA HIS A 126 10.99 4.95 4.47
C HIS A 126 9.76 4.68 5.35
N ARG A 127 9.05 3.59 5.01
CA ARG A 127 7.72 3.11 5.42
C ARG A 127 7.51 2.91 6.94
N ALA A 128 8.50 3.26 7.77
CA ALA A 128 8.49 3.15 9.23
C ALA A 128 8.07 4.44 9.94
N ALA A 129 8.13 5.61 9.30
CA ALA A 129 7.92 6.88 10.01
C ALA A 129 6.47 7.10 10.51
N THR A 130 5.49 6.41 9.94
CA THR A 130 4.07 6.54 10.29
C THR A 130 3.44 5.30 10.90
N LEU A 131 4.23 4.23 11.08
CA LEU A 131 3.76 2.98 11.67
C LEU A 131 4.47 2.76 13.01
N ASN A 132 3.73 2.36 14.04
CA ASN A 132 4.34 2.00 15.31
C ASN A 132 4.94 0.60 15.23
N GLU A 133 6.26 0.48 15.20
CA GLU A 133 6.95 -0.82 15.06
C GLU A 133 6.68 -1.78 16.23
N ASN A 134 6.30 -1.22 17.38
CA ASN A 134 5.93 -1.99 18.56
C ASN A 134 4.50 -2.52 18.50
N ASN A 135 3.62 -2.00 17.65
CA ASN A 135 2.26 -2.52 17.56
C ASN A 135 2.23 -3.86 16.80
N SER A 136 1.24 -4.69 17.09
CA SER A 136 0.85 -5.75 16.15
C SER A 136 0.16 -5.14 14.92
N VAL A 137 0.15 -5.86 13.80
CA VAL A 137 -0.59 -5.46 12.58
C VAL A 137 -2.05 -5.14 12.89
N LEU A 138 -2.68 -5.92 13.78
CA LEU A 138 -4.07 -5.71 14.18
C LEU A 138 -4.25 -4.46 15.05
N GLU A 139 -3.41 -4.29 16.08
CA GLU A 139 -3.40 -3.11 16.95
C GLU A 139 -3.27 -1.83 16.12
N GLU A 140 -2.32 -1.81 15.18
CA GLU A 140 -2.06 -0.65 14.34
C GLU A 140 -3.28 -0.20 13.51
N VAL A 141 -4.12 -1.14 13.07
CA VAL A 141 -5.34 -0.84 12.30
C VAL A 141 -6.49 -0.44 13.23
N VAL A 142 -6.64 -1.12 14.36
CA VAL A 142 -7.69 -0.81 15.35
C VAL A 142 -7.47 0.59 15.93
N ASP A 143 -6.23 0.93 16.29
CA ASP A 143 -5.83 2.24 16.81
C ASP A 143 -6.14 3.35 15.80
N ALA A 144 -5.86 3.12 14.51
CA ALA A 144 -6.16 4.07 13.44
C ALA A 144 -7.67 4.21 13.19
N GLY A 145 -8.43 3.13 13.30
CA GLY A 145 -9.86 3.08 12.96
C GLY A 145 -10.81 3.80 13.93
N GLY A 146 -10.31 4.44 15.00
CA GLY A 146 -11.11 5.33 15.86
C GLY A 146 -12.33 4.66 16.50
N GLY A 147 -12.18 3.44 17.00
CA GLY A 147 -13.28 2.65 17.60
C GLY A 147 -13.81 1.51 16.72
N MET A 148 -13.13 1.23 15.60
CA MET A 148 -13.38 0.06 14.77
C MET A 148 -13.32 -1.25 15.58
N ARG A 149 -14.24 -2.18 15.31
CA ARG A 149 -14.23 -3.50 15.93
C ARG A 149 -13.10 -4.35 15.37
N GLU A 150 -12.49 -5.16 16.22
CA GLU A 150 -11.38 -6.06 15.85
C GLU A 150 -11.75 -7.03 14.70
N ASN A 151 -12.99 -7.51 14.65
CA ASN A 151 -13.47 -8.37 13.57
C ASN A 151 -13.55 -7.65 12.21
N GLU A 152 -13.87 -6.35 12.21
CA GLU A 152 -13.89 -5.52 11.00
C GLU A 152 -12.45 -5.26 10.54
N ALA A 153 -11.56 -4.92 11.46
CA ALA A 153 -10.12 -4.75 11.17
C ALA A 153 -9.51 -6.03 10.59
N ARG A 154 -9.79 -7.21 11.16
CA ARG A 154 -9.37 -8.51 10.61
C ARG A 154 -9.91 -8.77 9.21
N SER A 155 -11.15 -8.37 8.93
CA SER A 155 -11.76 -8.55 7.61
C SER A 155 -11.05 -7.69 6.56
N ILE A 156 -10.74 -6.44 6.89
CA ILE A 156 -9.98 -5.53 6.02
C ILE A 156 -8.55 -6.05 5.83
N LEU A 157 -7.84 -6.39 6.90
CA LEU A 157 -6.49 -6.97 6.86
C LEU A 157 -6.43 -8.24 5.99
N GLY A 158 -7.43 -9.11 6.11
CA GLY A 158 -7.57 -10.31 5.29
C GLY A 158 -7.67 -10.01 3.79
N SER A 159 -8.33 -8.90 3.42
CA SER A 159 -8.40 -8.44 2.03
C SER A 159 -7.05 -7.93 1.50
N PHE A 160 -6.16 -7.45 2.38
CA PHE A 160 -4.79 -7.03 2.09
C PHE A 160 -3.76 -8.16 2.25
N LEU A 161 -4.22 -9.41 2.29
CA LEU A 161 -3.42 -10.64 2.40
C LEU A 161 -2.61 -10.78 3.70
N PHE A 162 -3.01 -10.11 4.78
CA PHE A 162 -2.58 -10.46 6.14
C PHE A 162 -3.46 -11.62 6.63
N LYS A 163 -2.91 -12.83 6.71
CA LYS A 163 -3.68 -14.06 6.99
C LYS A 163 -3.33 -14.62 8.36
N LYS A 164 -4.34 -15.20 9.03
CA LYS A 164 -4.15 -15.99 10.26
C LYS A 164 -3.29 -15.22 11.28
N ASP A 165 -2.10 -15.73 11.58
CA ASP A 165 -1.17 -15.22 12.58
C ASP A 165 -0.42 -13.97 12.11
N ASP A 166 -0.50 -13.60 10.82
CA ASP A 166 0.11 -12.37 10.29
C ASP A 166 -0.41 -11.13 11.01
N VAL A 167 -1.67 -11.13 11.45
CA VAL A 167 -2.28 -9.98 12.15
C VAL A 167 -1.68 -9.77 13.54
N GLN A 168 -1.02 -10.80 14.11
CA GLN A 168 -0.35 -10.75 15.41
C GLN A 168 1.14 -10.41 15.29
N LYS A 169 1.69 -10.39 14.07
CA LYS A 169 3.08 -10.00 13.86
C LYS A 169 3.29 -8.55 14.29
N ARG A 170 4.42 -8.29 14.95
CA ARG A 170 4.88 -6.92 15.20
C ARG A 170 5.15 -6.20 13.89
N VAL A 171 4.80 -4.93 13.80
CA VAL A 171 5.04 -4.13 12.60
C VAL A 171 6.53 -4.05 12.27
N GLY A 172 7.41 -4.01 13.29
CA GLY A 172 8.86 -3.96 13.09
C GLY A 172 9.43 -5.12 12.27
N VAL A 173 8.82 -6.32 12.32
CA VAL A 173 9.31 -7.52 11.61
C VAL A 173 8.73 -7.68 10.20
N LEU A 174 7.82 -6.79 9.77
CA LEU A 174 7.22 -6.85 8.45
C LEU A 174 8.21 -6.48 7.35
N SER A 175 8.12 -7.18 6.22
CA SER A 175 8.81 -6.78 4.98
C SER A 175 8.34 -5.40 4.51
N GLY A 176 9.15 -4.72 3.68
CA GLY A 176 8.77 -3.42 3.12
C GLY A 176 7.44 -3.45 2.35
N GLY A 177 7.14 -4.55 1.64
CA GLY A 177 5.87 -4.74 0.92
C GLY A 177 4.68 -4.99 1.85
N GLU A 178 4.89 -5.64 2.99
CA GLU A 178 3.87 -5.74 4.05
C GLU A 178 3.63 -4.39 4.72
N LYS A 179 4.67 -3.66 5.10
CA LYS A 179 4.55 -2.29 5.66
C LYS A 179 3.75 -1.38 4.72
N SER A 180 4.00 -1.43 3.41
CA SER A 180 3.21 -0.67 2.43
C SER A 180 1.73 -1.05 2.42
N ARG A 181 1.40 -2.35 2.42
CA ARG A 181 0.01 -2.79 2.45
C ARG A 181 -0.67 -2.36 3.75
N LEU A 182 0.03 -2.41 4.88
CA LEU A 182 -0.49 -1.93 6.16
C LEU A 182 -0.77 -0.42 6.15
N SER A 183 0.13 0.39 5.60
CA SER A 183 -0.10 1.84 5.44
C SER A 183 -1.33 2.14 4.58
N LEU A 184 -1.54 1.37 3.49
CA LEU A 184 -2.75 1.50 2.67
C LEU A 184 -4.02 1.13 3.45
N VAL A 185 -3.96 0.09 4.29
CA VAL A 185 -5.07 -0.27 5.19
C VAL A 185 -5.36 0.88 6.16
N LYS A 186 -4.34 1.53 6.73
CA LYS A 186 -4.54 2.70 7.60
C LYS A 186 -5.29 3.82 6.88
N PHE A 187 -4.95 4.11 5.62
CA PHE A 187 -5.67 5.12 4.81
C PHE A 187 -7.10 4.70 4.45
N LEU A 188 -7.45 3.43 4.52
CA LEU A 188 -8.84 2.99 4.35
C LEU A 188 -9.66 3.17 5.62
N VAL A 189 -9.08 2.92 6.80
CA VAL A 189 -9.79 3.02 8.07
C VAL A 189 -9.84 4.45 8.61
N ASP A 190 -8.81 5.25 8.33
CA ASP A 190 -8.76 6.69 8.61
C ASP A 190 -8.26 7.45 7.37
N PRO A 191 -9.17 7.85 6.46
CA PRO A 191 -8.80 8.44 5.19
C PRO A 191 -8.21 9.86 5.35
N PRO A 192 -6.98 10.10 4.86
CA PRO A 192 -6.37 11.42 4.87
C PRO A 192 -7.01 12.32 3.79
N ASN A 193 -7.10 13.63 4.07
CA ASN A 193 -7.55 14.63 3.10
C ASN A 193 -6.40 15.41 2.44
N LEU A 194 -5.16 15.15 2.84
CA LEU A 194 -3.93 15.47 2.10
C LEU A 194 -3.10 14.20 1.98
N LEU A 195 -2.89 13.70 0.77
CA LEU A 195 -2.01 12.56 0.51
C LEU A 195 -0.70 13.01 -0.11
N LEU A 196 0.39 12.73 0.58
CA LEU A 196 1.76 13.03 0.18
C LEU A 196 2.42 11.70 -0.23
N MET A 197 2.85 11.56 -1.49
CA MET A 197 3.46 10.33 -2.03
C MET A 197 4.88 10.58 -2.53
N ASP A 198 5.87 10.02 -1.85
CA ASP A 198 7.29 10.09 -2.23
C ASP A 198 7.72 8.76 -2.89
N GLU A 199 8.13 8.84 -4.15
CA GLU A 199 8.48 7.70 -5.03
C GLU A 199 7.49 6.51 -5.03
N PRO A 200 6.21 6.72 -5.40
CA PRO A 200 5.19 5.65 -5.37
C PRO A 200 5.34 4.60 -6.48
N THR A 201 6.24 4.80 -7.46
CA THR A 201 6.35 3.96 -8.67
C THR A 201 7.44 2.90 -8.62
N THR A 202 8.17 2.75 -7.51
CA THR A 202 9.37 1.91 -7.47
C THR A 202 9.10 0.54 -6.82
N HIS A 203 9.05 -0.47 -7.71
CA HIS A 203 8.91 -1.93 -7.58
C HIS A 203 7.54 -2.54 -7.22
#